data_AF-A0A1H4BMP8-F1
#
_entry.id   AF-A0A1H4BMP8-F1
#
_cell.length_a   1.000
_cell.length_b   1.000
_cell.length_c   1.000
_cell.angle_alpha   90.00
_cell.angle_beta   90.00
_cell.angle_gamma   90.00
#
_symmetry.space_group_name_H-M   'P 1'
#
loop_
_entity.id
_entity.type
_entity.pdbx_description
1 polymer ?
#
loop_
_entity_poly.entity_id
_entity_poly.type
_entity_poly.pdbx_seq_one_letter_code
_entity_poly.pdbx_strand_id
1 'polypeptide(L)'
;MEFGLSVDYYFNWFGLWVDVDYINNSPENTYPSSNLYEPDANTAINSFNINEEKITRLFYGVGPNAQFRSTSGRFKTELNTRFGLASIKGGKTELTGTSSSGTVFPLNYHAGYKDSVVLTFKGQLRFTYFLNDNFEY
;
A
#
# COMPACT_ATOMS: atom_id res chain seq x y z
N MET A 1 -9.06 -1.88 -3.04
CA MET A 1 -9.93 -1.84 -1.85
C MET A 1 -9.05 -1.83 -0.62
N GLU A 2 -9.33 -0.94 0.30
CA GLU A 2 -8.61 -0.81 1.57
C GLU A 2 -9.63 -0.82 2.71
N PHE A 3 -9.36 -1.61 3.74
CA PHE A 3 -10.15 -1.68 4.96
C PHE A 3 -9.20 -1.61 6.14
N GLY A 4 -9.51 -0.74 7.10
CA GLY A 4 -8.71 -0.58 8.31
C GLY A 4 -9.61 -0.35 9.51
N LEU A 5 -9.24 -0.97 10.63
CA LEU A 5 -9.85 -0.73 11.93
C LEU A 5 -8.73 -0.45 12.93
N SER A 6 -8.81 0.71 13.56
CA SER A 6 -7.91 1.11 14.64
C SER A 6 -8.71 1.52 15.86
N VAL A 7 -8.26 1.10 17.04
CA VAL A 7 -8.81 1.54 18.32
C VAL A 7 -7.67 2.17 19.12
N ASP A 8 -7.84 3.43 19.50
CA ASP A 8 -6.87 4.21 20.26
C ASP A 8 -7.50 4.63 21.60
N TYR A 9 -6.76 4.44 22.70
CA TYR A 9 -7.17 4.88 24.03
C TYR A 9 -6.05 5.70 24.68
N TYR A 10 -6.36 6.92 25.10
CA TYR A 10 -5.43 7.82 25.78
C TYR A 10 -5.77 7.94 27.25
N PHE A 11 -4.78 7.74 28.11
CA PHE A 11 -4.91 7.98 29.56
C PHE A 11 -4.70 9.45 29.90
N ASN A 12 -3.66 10.06 29.34
CA ASN A 12 -3.38 11.50 29.44
C ASN A 12 -2.48 11.90 28.25
N TRP A 13 -1.18 12.03 28.48
CA TRP A 13 -0.19 12.24 27.42
C TRP A 13 0.22 10.92 26.73
N PHE A 14 -0.06 9.78 27.35
CA PHE A 14 0.23 8.45 26.83
C PHE A 14 -1.06 7.73 26.44
N GLY A 15 -0.99 6.96 25.36
CA GLY A 15 -2.06 6.09 24.91
C GLY A 15 -1.56 4.75 24.39
N LEU A 16 -2.49 3.81 24.27
CA LEU A 16 -2.29 2.51 23.66
C LEU A 16 -3.26 2.37 22.50
N TRP A 17 -2.89 1.56 21.52
CA TRP A 17 -3.74 1.35 20.37
C TRP A 17 -3.52 -0.04 19.74
N VAL A 18 -4.51 -0.47 18.95
CA VAL A 18 -4.50 -1.71 18.16
C VAL A 18 -4.93 -1.39 16.72
N ASP A 19 -4.23 -1.91 15.70
CA ASP A 19 -4.60 -1.87 14.27
C ASP A 19 -4.96 -3.27 13.83
N VAL A 20 -5.89 -3.31 12.89
CA VAL A 20 -5.85 -4.27 11.79
C VAL A 20 -6.10 -3.51 10.49
N ASP A 21 -5.23 -3.67 9.48
CA ASP A 21 -5.48 -3.21 8.11
C ASP A 21 -5.38 -4.33 7.10
N TYR A 22 -6.22 -4.22 6.08
CA TYR A 22 -6.24 -5.06 4.91
C TYR A 22 -6.22 -4.18 3.66
N ILE A 23 -5.18 -4.34 2.85
CA ILE A 23 -5.05 -3.73 1.53
C ILE A 23 -5.23 -4.81 0.47
N ASN A 24 -6.01 -4.51 -0.55
CA ASN A 24 -6.13 -5.29 -1.77
C ASN A 24 -6.04 -4.36 -2.97
N ASN A 25 -4.93 -4.39 -3.69
CA ASN A 25 -4.68 -3.57 -4.86
C ASN A 25 -4.31 -4.44 -6.06
N SER A 26 -4.65 -4.01 -7.27
CA SER A 26 -4.12 -4.64 -8.48
C SER A 26 -2.90 -3.84 -8.95
N PRO A 27 -1.78 -4.48 -9.31
CA PRO A 27 -0.76 -3.80 -10.09
C PRO A 27 -1.32 -3.47 -11.48
N GLU A 28 -0.75 -2.46 -12.13
CA GLU A 28 -1.11 -2.05 -13.49
C GLU A 28 0.15 -2.06 -14.38
N ASN A 29 0.07 -2.72 -15.52
CA ASN A 29 1.09 -2.67 -16.55
C ASN A 29 0.93 -1.43 -17.44
N THR A 30 1.97 -0.60 -17.50
CA THR A 30 2.05 0.58 -18.37
C THR A 30 2.95 0.38 -19.61
N TYR A 31 3.42 -0.84 -19.86
CA TYR A 31 4.28 -1.14 -21.01
C TYR A 31 3.50 -0.98 -22.33
N PRO A 32 4.06 -0.30 -23.35
CA PRO A 32 3.37 -0.04 -24.60
C PRO A 32 3.03 -1.33 -25.36
N SER A 33 1.79 -1.47 -25.82
CA SER A 33 1.30 -2.63 -26.59
C SER A 33 1.02 -2.29 -28.06
N SER A 34 1.74 -1.31 -28.60
CA SER A 34 1.56 -0.81 -29.97
C SER A 34 2.91 -0.52 -30.61
N ASN A 35 3.02 -0.67 -31.93
CA ASN A 35 4.23 -0.41 -32.71
C ASN A 35 5.46 -1.22 -32.23
N LEU A 36 5.23 -2.45 -31.78
CA LEU A 36 6.30 -3.37 -31.40
C LEU A 36 6.61 -4.32 -32.57
N TYR A 37 7.91 -4.51 -32.82
CA TYR A 37 8.42 -5.37 -33.87
C TYR A 37 9.52 -6.26 -33.32
N GLU A 38 9.74 -7.39 -33.97
CA GLU A 38 10.92 -8.21 -33.78
C GLU A 38 12.21 -7.44 -34.16
N PRO A 39 13.42 -7.97 -33.84
CA PRO A 39 14.68 -7.35 -34.24
C PRO A 39 14.84 -7.11 -35.75
N ASP A 40 14.03 -7.76 -36.58
CA ASP A 40 13.95 -7.57 -38.03
C ASP A 40 13.21 -6.29 -38.47
N ALA A 41 12.57 -5.58 -37.53
CA ALA A 41 11.77 -4.37 -37.74
C ALA A 41 10.58 -4.49 -38.73
N ASN A 42 10.21 -5.71 -39.12
CA ASN A 42 9.14 -5.99 -40.08
C ASN A 42 8.06 -6.89 -39.50
N THR A 43 8.43 -7.84 -38.64
CA THR A 43 7.49 -8.78 -38.03
C THR A 43 6.86 -8.14 -36.81
N ALA A 44 5.56 -7.82 -36.90
CA ALA A 44 4.82 -7.16 -35.84
C ALA A 44 4.54 -8.10 -34.66
N ILE A 45 4.68 -7.57 -33.43
CA ILE A 45 4.19 -8.13 -32.18
C ILE A 45 2.82 -7.51 -31.90
N ASN A 46 1.75 -8.29 -32.11
CA ASN A 46 0.38 -7.78 -32.18
C ASN A 46 -0.63 -8.52 -31.30
N SER A 47 -0.22 -9.61 -30.65
CA SER A 47 -1.02 -10.32 -29.65
C SER A 47 -0.37 -10.15 -28.28
N PHE A 48 -1.15 -9.76 -27.28
CA PHE A 48 -0.67 -9.46 -25.95
C PHE A 48 -1.45 -10.25 -24.91
N ASN A 49 -0.73 -10.88 -23.99
CA ASN A 49 -1.31 -11.53 -22.82
C ASN A 49 -0.76 -10.89 -21.57
N ILE A 50 -1.67 -10.42 -20.71
CA ILE A 50 -1.35 -9.79 -19.44
C ILE A 50 -1.86 -10.66 -18.29
N ASN A 51 -0.98 -10.91 -17.33
CA ASN A 51 -1.29 -11.60 -16.09
C ASN A 51 -0.90 -10.72 -14.90
N GLU A 52 -1.90 -10.25 -14.18
CA GLU A 52 -1.75 -9.38 -13.01
C GLU A 52 -2.35 -10.05 -11.78
N GLU A 53 -1.50 -10.39 -10.81
CA GLU A 53 -1.93 -10.89 -9.52
C GLU A 53 -2.08 -9.74 -8.53
N LYS A 54 -3.26 -9.65 -7.91
CA LYS A 54 -3.55 -8.64 -6.89
C LYS A 54 -2.57 -8.73 -5.73
N ILE A 55 -2.07 -7.58 -5.29
CA ILE A 55 -1.32 -7.40 -4.06
C ILE A 55 -2.32 -7.33 -2.91
N THR A 56 -2.19 -8.28 -1.99
CA THR A 56 -2.90 -8.27 -0.71
C THR A 56 -1.91 -8.07 0.42
N ARG A 57 -2.24 -7.21 1.37
CA ARG A 57 -1.53 -7.06 2.63
C ARG A 57 -2.51 -7.16 3.78
N LEU A 58 -2.19 -7.96 4.78
CA LEU A 58 -2.83 -7.94 6.09
C LEU A 58 -1.79 -7.50 7.10
N PHE A 59 -2.11 -6.50 7.91
CA PHE A 59 -1.28 -6.09 9.05
C PHE A 59 -2.12 -6.07 10.31
N TYR A 60 -1.53 -6.51 11.41
CA TYR A 60 -2.07 -6.34 12.74
C TYR A 60 -0.94 -5.92 13.68
N GLY A 61 -1.23 -4.97 14.55
CA GLY A 61 -0.19 -4.40 15.39
C GLY A 61 -0.75 -3.66 16.59
N VAL A 62 0.17 -3.33 17.49
CA VAL A 62 -0.09 -2.58 18.72
C VAL A 62 1.02 -1.56 18.91
N GLY A 63 0.79 -0.59 19.78
CA GLY A 63 1.89 0.27 20.18
C GLY A 63 1.47 1.40 21.10
N PRO A 64 2.46 2.23 21.46
CA PRO A 64 2.21 3.43 22.22
C PRO A 64 1.84 4.59 21.30
N ASN A 65 0.99 5.45 21.83
CA ASN A 65 0.73 6.77 21.33
C ASN A 65 1.18 7.79 22.37
N ALA A 66 1.66 8.94 21.90
CA ALA A 66 1.91 10.10 22.72
C ALA A 66 1.07 11.27 22.21
N GLN A 67 0.50 12.06 23.11
CA GLN A 67 -0.19 13.28 22.77
C GLN A 67 0.24 14.42 23.67
N PHE A 68 0.25 15.61 23.10
CA PHE A 68 0.40 16.88 23.79
C PHE A 68 -0.83 17.75 23.47
N ARG A 69 -1.41 18.38 24.49
CA ARG A 69 -2.47 19.37 24.34
C ARG A 69 -2.04 20.65 25.04
N SER A 70 -2.16 21.79 24.36
CA SER A 70 -1.87 23.09 24.96
C SER A 70 -2.83 23.37 26.11
N THR A 71 -2.40 24.19 27.07
CA THR A 71 -3.27 24.63 28.19
C THR A 71 -4.53 25.32 27.71
N SER A 72 -4.47 26.01 26.56
CA SER A 72 -5.61 26.64 25.92
C SER A 72 -6.57 25.65 25.24
N GLY A 73 -6.23 24.36 25.13
CA GLY A 73 -6.99 23.37 24.35
C GLY A 73 -6.89 23.52 22.84
N ARG A 74 -6.51 24.71 22.34
CA ARG A 74 -6.50 25.07 20.91
C ARG A 74 -5.49 24.32 20.07
N PHE A 75 -4.45 23.73 20.66
CA PHE A 75 -3.43 23.00 19.93
C PHE A 75 -3.25 21.59 20.49
N LYS A 76 -3.26 20.60 19.59
CA LYS A 76 -2.99 19.20 19.90
C LYS A 76 -1.94 18.65 18.93
N THR A 77 -0.95 17.92 19.46
CA THR A 77 0.01 17.15 18.68
C THR A 77 -0.06 15.70 19.13
N GLU A 78 -0.05 14.77 18.19
CA GLU A 78 -0.08 13.33 18.45
C GLU A 78 1.01 12.61 17.65
N LEU A 79 1.73 11.73 18.33
CA LEU A 79 2.65 10.77 17.76
C LEU A 79 2.07 9.38 17.98
N ASN A 80 1.67 8.72 16.90
CA ASN A 80 1.09 7.38 16.96
C ASN A 80 2.08 6.39 16.32
N THR A 81 2.51 5.39 17.08
CA THR A 81 3.54 4.45 16.64
C THR A 81 3.02 3.03 16.70
N ARG A 82 3.25 2.27 15.63
CA ARG A 82 2.63 0.97 15.42
C ARG A 82 3.68 -0.09 15.15
N PHE A 83 3.71 -1.14 15.96
CA PHE A 83 4.59 -2.29 15.76
C PHE A 83 3.73 -3.54 15.60
N GLY A 84 4.04 -4.36 14.61
CA GLY A 84 3.20 -5.51 14.32
C GLY A 84 3.77 -6.43 13.27
N LEU A 85 2.93 -7.34 12.82
CA LEU A 85 3.25 -8.31 11.79
C LEU A 85 2.39 -8.04 10.57
N ALA A 86 3.01 -8.14 9.40
CA ALA A 86 2.32 -8.09 8.13
C ALA A 86 2.48 -9.42 7.37
N SER A 87 1.49 -9.75 6.56
CA SER A 87 1.61 -10.73 5.48
C SER A 87 1.28 -10.05 4.17
N ILE A 88 2.14 -10.25 3.16
CA ILE A 88 2.01 -9.68 1.83
C ILE A 88 1.99 -10.83 0.82
N LYS A 89 1.02 -10.83 -0.09
CA LYS A 89 0.90 -11.83 -1.15
C LYS A 89 0.47 -11.21 -2.47
N GLY A 90 1.04 -11.67 -3.57
CA GLY A 90 0.70 -11.30 -4.94
C GLY A 90 1.57 -10.16 -5.47
N GLY A 91 1.07 -9.39 -6.43
CA GLY A 91 1.86 -8.34 -7.09
C GLY A 91 2.69 -8.80 -8.27
N LYS A 92 2.47 -10.03 -8.74
CA LYS A 92 3.05 -10.46 -10.01
C LYS A 92 2.40 -9.65 -11.13
N THR A 93 3.22 -9.13 -12.04
CA THR A 93 2.79 -8.59 -13.32
C THR A 93 3.61 -9.23 -14.42
N GLU A 94 2.96 -9.79 -15.42
CA GLU A 94 3.62 -10.42 -16.56
C GLU A 94 2.90 -10.00 -17.84
N LEU A 95 3.63 -9.37 -18.74
CA LEU A 95 3.18 -9.06 -20.09
C LEU A 95 4.01 -9.90 -21.06
N THR A 96 3.32 -10.70 -21.87
CA THR A 96 3.91 -11.40 -22.99
C THR A 96 3.32 -10.89 -24.31
N GLY A 97 4.17 -10.76 -25.32
CA GLY A 97 3.79 -10.42 -26.68
C GLY A 97 4.05 -11.61 -27.60
N THR A 98 3.09 -11.96 -28.46
CA THR A 98 3.27 -12.94 -29.52
C THR A 98 3.36 -12.23 -30.85
N SER A 99 4.38 -12.56 -31.63
CA SER A 99 4.57 -12.01 -32.96
C SER A 99 3.73 -12.73 -34.01
N SER A 100 3.60 -12.11 -35.17
CA SER A 100 2.94 -12.72 -36.33
C SER A 100 3.63 -14.01 -36.82
N SER A 101 4.90 -14.23 -36.45
CA SER A 101 5.64 -15.48 -36.72
C SER A 101 5.36 -16.59 -35.68
N GLY A 102 4.62 -16.28 -34.61
CA GLY A 102 4.33 -17.19 -33.50
C GLY A 102 5.37 -17.18 -32.38
N THR A 103 6.37 -16.31 -32.44
CA THR A 103 7.40 -16.18 -31.40
C THR A 103 6.85 -15.42 -30.19
N VAL A 104 7.11 -15.91 -28.99
CA VAL A 104 6.64 -15.30 -27.73
C VAL A 104 7.78 -14.54 -27.05
N PHE A 105 7.53 -13.29 -26.70
CA PHE A 105 8.46 -12.36 -26.06
C PHE A 105 7.96 -11.96 -24.68
N PRO A 106 8.80 -12.04 -23.62
CA PRO A 106 8.51 -11.41 -22.35
C PRO A 106 8.74 -9.89 -22.47
N LEU A 107 7.67 -9.10 -22.39
CA LEU A 107 7.72 -7.64 -22.58
C LEU A 107 7.82 -6.87 -21.26
N ASN A 108 7.15 -7.36 -20.22
CA ASN A 108 7.26 -6.81 -18.87
C ASN A 108 7.12 -7.94 -17.85
N TYR A 109 7.92 -7.90 -16.78
CA TYR A 109 7.85 -8.84 -15.69
C TYR A 109 8.21 -8.19 -14.36
N HIS A 110 7.31 -8.33 -13.40
CA HIS A 110 7.54 -8.05 -11.99
C HIS A 110 7.19 -9.29 -11.18
N ALA A 111 8.13 -9.75 -10.36
CA ALA A 111 7.92 -10.90 -9.50
C ALA A 111 6.93 -10.55 -8.39
N GLY A 112 6.00 -11.46 -8.08
CA GLY A 112 5.11 -11.32 -6.94
C GLY A 112 5.81 -11.61 -5.60
N TYR A 113 5.19 -11.15 -4.52
CA TYR A 113 5.60 -11.38 -3.14
C TYR A 113 4.78 -12.51 -2.52
N LYS A 114 5.40 -13.25 -1.59
CA LYS A 114 4.70 -14.23 -0.75
C LYS A 114 5.37 -14.30 0.62
N ASP A 115 5.35 -13.16 1.30
CA ASP A 115 5.98 -13.01 2.61
C ASP A 115 4.93 -13.11 3.70
N SER A 116 5.20 -14.01 4.65
CA SER A 116 4.36 -14.23 5.81
C SER A 116 5.16 -13.84 7.04
N VAL A 117 4.55 -13.11 7.98
CA VAL A 117 5.18 -12.74 9.27
C VAL A 117 6.35 -11.76 9.09
N VAL A 118 6.10 -10.65 8.39
CA VAL A 118 7.06 -9.54 8.23
C VAL A 118 6.92 -8.56 9.39
N LEU A 119 7.99 -8.39 10.17
CA LEU A 119 8.03 -7.37 11.22
C LEU A 119 7.87 -5.98 10.59
N THR A 120 6.87 -5.24 11.05
CA THR A 120 6.47 -3.97 10.44
C THR A 120 6.34 -2.88 11.50
N PHE A 121 6.85 -1.70 11.18
CA PHE A 121 6.70 -0.48 11.96
C PHE A 121 5.96 0.59 11.16
N LYS A 122 5.03 1.31 11.77
CA LYS A 122 4.41 2.52 11.21
C LYS A 122 4.48 3.67 12.20
N GLY A 123 4.68 4.88 11.70
CA GLY A 123 4.62 6.10 12.49
C GLY A 123 3.69 7.11 11.85
N GLN A 124 2.92 7.83 12.67
CA GLN A 124 2.04 8.91 12.23
C GLN A 124 2.19 10.10 13.18
N LEU A 125 2.35 11.30 12.59
CA LEU A 125 2.30 12.57 13.29
C LEU A 125 1.01 13.30 12.90
N ARG A 126 0.28 13.82 13.88
CA ARG A 126 -0.93 14.62 13.66
C ARG A 126 -0.83 15.92 14.45
N PHE A 127 -1.06 17.03 13.77
CA PHE A 127 -1.16 18.36 14.36
C PHE A 127 -2.57 18.88 14.16
N THR A 128 -3.17 19.41 15.20
CA THR A 128 -4.53 19.94 15.17
C THR A 128 -4.55 21.30 15.85
N TYR A 129 -5.10 22.30 15.16
CA TYR A 129 -5.32 23.64 15.71
C TYR A 129 -6.79 24.02 15.59
N PHE A 130 -7.44 24.33 16.71
CA PHE A 130 -8.83 24.76 16.76
C PHE A 130 -8.93 26.27 16.58
N LEU A 131 -9.58 26.68 15.50
CA LEU A 131 -9.71 28.10 15.15
C LEU A 131 -10.66 28.84 16.11
N ASN A 132 -11.75 28.19 16.55
CA ASN A 132 -12.75 28.74 17.45
C ASN A 132 -13.14 27.71 18.53
N ASP A 133 -13.63 28.18 19.69
CA ASP A 133 -13.99 27.33 20.84
C ASP A 133 -15.36 26.61 20.68
N ASN A 134 -16.02 26.77 19.54
CA ASN A 134 -17.42 26.34 19.34
C ASN A 134 -17.61 24.88 18.93
N PHE A 135 -16.53 24.09 18.73
CA PHE A 135 -16.65 22.68 18.33
C PHE A 135 -15.58 21.81 19.00
N GLU A 136 -15.85 21.38 20.23
CA GLU A 136 -15.31 20.14 20.79
C GLU A 136 -16.45 19.11 20.81
N TYR A 137 -16.27 17.99 20.09
CA TYR A 137 -17.01 16.74 20.30
C TYR A 137 -15.99 15.66 20.64
#